data_AF-A0A3T0SY85-F1
#
_entry.id   AF-A0A3T0SY85-F1
#
_cell.length_a   1.000
_cell.length_b   1.000
_cell.length_c   1.000
_cell.angle_alpha   90.00
_cell.angle_beta   90.00
_cell.angle_gamma   90.00
#
_symmetry.space_group_name_H-M   'P 1'
#
loop_
_entity.id
_entity.type
_entity.pdbx_description
1 polymer ?
#
loop_
_entity_poly.entity_id
_entity_poly.type
_entity_poly.pdbx_seq_one_letter_code
_entity_poly.pdbx_strand_id
1 'polypeptide(L)'
;MTPQPPRPLASGLVALVATGALLLSATPALAQGGLSTASSSVSAAASASAPDALNPGQQLLAGQSIASSQSGGGYTFRMQDDGNAVVYDEVGHAHFSTGTSGRSNRLVMQEDGNVVIYSSDGRPLWSTGTDNEPNAHLVMQSDGNLVLYREDDSPAWASDSNSRIPEPPFSTL
;
A
#
# COMPACT_ATOMS: atom_id res chain seq x y z
N MET A 1 27.44 -14.54 27.27
CA MET A 1 26.31 -15.12 26.51
C MET A 1 25.22 -15.46 27.51
N THR A 2 24.28 -14.54 27.73
CA THR A 2 23.16 -14.71 28.66
C THR A 2 21.88 -14.92 27.84
N PRO A 3 21.14 -16.02 28.05
CA PRO A 3 19.90 -16.30 27.32
C PRO A 3 18.75 -15.38 27.75
N GLN A 4 18.01 -14.85 26.77
CA GLN A 4 16.79 -14.05 26.96
C GLN A 4 15.58 -14.94 27.31
N PRO A 5 14.67 -14.51 28.20
CA PRO A 5 13.43 -15.24 28.50
C PRO A 5 12.30 -15.00 27.46
N PRO A 6 11.31 -15.91 27.35
CA PRO A 6 10.26 -15.88 26.33
C PRO A 6 9.16 -14.84 26.60
N ARG A 7 8.62 -14.26 25.51
CA ARG A 7 7.49 -13.30 25.52
C ARG A 7 6.14 -14.04 25.61
N PRO A 8 5.18 -13.58 26.44
CA PRO A 8 3.85 -14.18 26.51
C PRO A 8 2.95 -13.74 25.34
N LEU A 9 2.18 -14.69 24.80
CA LEU A 9 1.07 -14.48 23.87
C LEU A 9 -0.19 -14.15 24.68
N ALA A 10 -0.80 -12.99 24.46
CA ALA A 10 -2.09 -12.64 25.03
C ALA A 10 -3.19 -12.76 23.96
N SER A 11 -3.92 -13.88 24.02
CA SER A 11 -5.20 -14.09 23.35
C SER A 11 -6.28 -13.18 23.96
N GLY A 12 -6.98 -12.42 23.13
CA GLY A 12 -8.18 -11.67 23.50
C GLY A 12 -9.37 -12.14 22.68
N LEU A 13 -10.20 -12.99 23.27
CA LEU A 13 -11.44 -13.53 22.73
C LEU A 13 -12.59 -12.61 23.21
N VAL A 14 -13.29 -11.91 22.31
CA VAL A 14 -14.46 -11.09 22.68
C VAL A 14 -15.73 -11.87 22.37
N ALA A 15 -16.50 -12.09 23.43
CA ALA A 15 -17.71 -12.88 23.47
C ALA A 15 -18.93 -12.16 22.88
N LEU A 16 -19.74 -12.94 22.18
CA LEU A 16 -21.08 -12.65 21.68
C LEU A 16 -22.08 -12.52 22.86
N VAL A 17 -22.87 -11.46 22.92
CA VAL A 17 -24.08 -11.40 23.76
C VAL A 17 -25.28 -11.13 22.87
N ALA A 18 -26.16 -12.13 22.78
CA ALA A 18 -27.45 -12.07 22.11
C ALA A 18 -28.57 -12.18 23.16
N THR A 19 -29.40 -11.14 23.25
CA THR A 19 -30.74 -11.11 23.89
C THR A 19 -31.33 -9.76 23.46
N GLY A 20 -32.44 -9.59 22.75
CA GLY A 20 -33.68 -10.36 22.64
C GLY A 20 -34.81 -9.46 23.14
N ALA A 21 -35.69 -8.94 22.26
CA ALA A 21 -37.07 -8.53 22.59
C ALA A 21 -37.84 -8.10 21.33
N LEU A 22 -39.04 -8.66 21.19
CA LEU A 22 -40.06 -8.49 20.17
C LEU A 22 -41.13 -7.48 20.67
N LEU A 23 -41.77 -6.69 19.78
CA LEU A 23 -43.24 -6.49 19.63
C LEU A 23 -43.67 -5.13 19.02
N LEU A 24 -44.46 -5.25 17.95
CA LEU A 24 -45.64 -4.49 17.47
C LEU A 24 -45.62 -3.03 16.94
N SER A 25 -46.04 -2.94 15.66
CA SER A 25 -47.11 -2.09 15.08
C SER A 25 -46.76 -0.85 14.22
N ALA A 26 -47.07 -1.00 12.92
CA ALA A 26 -47.80 -0.12 11.99
C ALA A 26 -47.60 1.42 12.00
N THR A 27 -47.19 1.98 10.85
CA THR A 27 -47.96 2.90 9.97
C THR A 27 -47.06 3.48 8.85
N PRO A 28 -47.52 3.57 7.58
CA PRO A 28 -46.86 4.39 6.59
C PRO A 28 -47.39 5.83 6.69
N ALA A 29 -46.55 6.78 7.12
CA ALA A 29 -46.88 8.19 7.10
C ALA A 29 -45.98 8.90 6.07
N LEU A 30 -46.58 9.24 4.93
CA LEU A 30 -46.04 10.17 3.94
C LEU A 30 -45.97 11.56 4.58
N ALA A 31 -44.76 12.07 4.80
CA ALA A 31 -44.52 13.48 5.07
C ALA A 31 -43.52 14.02 4.05
N GLN A 32 -44.02 14.99 3.27
CA GLN A 32 -43.29 15.86 2.36
C GLN A 32 -42.41 16.83 3.16
N GLY A 33 -41.34 17.35 2.54
CA GLY A 33 -40.68 18.57 3.01
C GLY A 33 -39.17 18.47 2.96
N GLY A 34 -38.58 19.08 1.93
CA GLY A 34 -37.15 19.05 1.69
C GLY A 34 -36.35 19.88 2.69
N LEU A 35 -35.06 19.57 2.75
CA LEU A 35 -34.01 20.43 3.30
C LEU A 35 -32.72 20.09 2.55
N SER A 36 -32.22 21.05 1.77
CA SER A 36 -30.83 21.05 1.36
C SER A 36 -29.95 21.07 2.60
N THR A 37 -29.04 20.11 2.72
CA THR A 37 -27.86 20.25 3.57
C THR A 37 -26.69 19.62 2.84
N ALA A 38 -26.02 20.46 2.04
CA ALA A 38 -24.64 20.19 1.70
C ALA A 38 -23.79 20.34 2.96
N SER A 39 -22.71 19.55 3.01
CA SER A 39 -21.58 19.63 3.94
C SER A 39 -21.61 18.67 5.13
N SER A 40 -20.95 17.54 4.92
CA SER A 40 -19.90 17.04 5.82
C SER A 40 -18.83 16.43 4.93
N SER A 41 -17.94 17.28 4.40
CA SER A 41 -16.56 17.42 4.91
C SER A 41 -15.78 16.11 4.80
N VAL A 42 -15.05 16.00 3.69
CA VAL A 42 -13.82 15.23 3.50
C VAL A 42 -13.45 14.29 4.66
N SER A 43 -13.76 13.00 4.52
CA SER A 43 -12.91 11.97 5.13
C SER A 43 -11.61 11.91 4.32
N ALA A 44 -10.76 12.91 4.53
CA ALA A 44 -9.37 12.81 4.14
C ALA A 44 -8.64 11.98 5.20
N ALA A 45 -8.07 10.88 4.73
CA ALA A 45 -6.87 10.24 5.23
C ALA A 45 -6.92 9.68 6.66
N ALA A 46 -7.39 8.43 6.77
CA ALA A 46 -6.82 7.49 7.73
C ALA A 46 -6.63 6.13 7.04
N SER A 47 -5.43 5.97 6.48
CA SER A 47 -4.74 4.68 6.36
C SER A 47 -5.47 3.56 5.64
N ALA A 48 -5.86 3.76 4.39
CA ALA A 48 -5.61 2.69 3.45
C ALA A 48 -4.10 2.63 3.25
N SER A 49 -3.42 1.86 4.12
CA SER A 49 -2.47 0.91 3.54
C SER A 49 -3.34 0.20 2.52
N ALA A 50 -3.29 0.60 1.23
CA ALA A 50 -3.73 -0.35 0.25
C ALA A 50 -2.85 -1.56 0.58
N PRO A 51 -3.44 -2.70 1.02
CA PRO A 51 -2.67 -3.70 1.75
C PRO A 51 -1.41 -4.06 0.95
N ASP A 52 -1.58 -3.98 -0.36
CA ASP A 52 -0.76 -4.40 -1.48
C ASP A 52 -0.36 -3.27 -2.43
N ALA A 53 -0.80 -2.03 -2.24
CA ALA A 53 -0.50 -0.94 -3.17
C ALA A 53 -0.10 0.39 -2.53
N LEU A 54 0.60 1.20 -3.32
CA LEU A 54 1.08 2.54 -3.02
C LEU A 54 0.53 3.47 -4.10
N ASN A 55 -0.47 4.27 -3.72
CA ASN A 55 -1.13 5.23 -4.60
C ASN A 55 -0.26 6.47 -4.81
N PRO A 56 -0.48 7.26 -5.88
CA PRO A 56 0.22 8.53 -6.08
C PRO A 56 0.05 9.46 -4.87
N GLY A 57 1.15 10.08 -4.46
CA GLY A 57 1.25 10.92 -3.27
C GLY A 57 1.47 10.15 -1.95
N GLN A 58 1.37 8.81 -1.95
CA GLN A 58 1.66 8.01 -0.77
C GLN A 58 3.16 7.74 -0.60
N GLN A 59 3.58 7.44 0.62
CA GLN A 59 4.96 7.15 0.95
C GLN A 59 5.08 6.00 1.96
N LEU A 60 6.17 5.25 1.86
CA LEU A 60 6.62 4.29 2.85
C LEU A 60 7.80 4.88 3.62
N LEU A 61 7.58 5.11 4.91
CA LEU A 61 8.66 5.47 5.84
C LEU A 61 9.50 4.23 6.18
N ALA A 62 10.71 4.46 6.67
CA ALA A 62 11.52 3.43 7.30
C ALA A 62 10.70 2.60 8.31
N GLY A 63 10.75 1.27 8.15
CA GLY A 63 9.98 0.31 8.93
C GLY A 63 8.59 -0.04 8.36
N GLN A 64 8.07 0.73 7.41
CA GLN A 64 6.76 0.47 6.78
C GLN A 64 6.87 -0.46 5.58
N SER A 65 5.76 -1.12 5.26
CA SER A 65 5.66 -2.06 4.14
C SER A 65 4.27 -2.11 3.54
N ILE A 66 4.20 -2.53 2.28
CA ILE A 66 3.00 -3.05 1.63
C ILE A 66 3.19 -4.56 1.40
N ALA A 67 2.12 -5.34 1.44
CA ALA A 67 2.11 -6.79 1.29
C ALA A 67 0.98 -7.23 0.36
N SER A 68 1.22 -8.23 -0.47
CA SER A 68 0.20 -8.75 -1.40
C SER A 68 -1.15 -9.05 -0.69
N SER A 69 -2.29 -8.72 -1.33
CA SER A 69 -3.66 -8.83 -0.77
C SER A 69 -4.11 -10.26 -0.49
N GLN A 70 -3.30 -11.27 -0.82
CA GLN A 70 -3.67 -12.66 -0.62
C GLN A 70 -3.70 -13.02 0.86
N SER A 71 -4.89 -13.37 1.38
CA SER A 71 -5.04 -13.93 2.72
C SER A 71 -4.30 -15.27 2.81
N GLY A 72 -3.15 -15.29 3.48
CA GLY A 72 -2.49 -16.54 3.87
C GLY A 72 -1.01 -16.70 3.53
N GLY A 73 -0.29 -15.61 3.24
CA GLY A 73 1.13 -15.68 2.94
C GLY A 73 1.42 -15.06 1.59
N GLY A 74 2.14 -13.95 1.61
CA GLY A 74 2.37 -13.15 0.41
C GLY A 74 3.68 -12.40 0.51
N TYR A 75 4.10 -11.88 -0.62
CA TYR A 75 5.29 -11.06 -0.69
C TYR A 75 5.05 -9.71 -0.03
N THR A 76 6.09 -9.21 0.63
CA THR A 76 6.06 -7.93 1.35
C THR A 76 7.16 -7.04 0.81
N PHE A 77 6.79 -5.88 0.28
CA PHE A 77 7.74 -4.83 -0.04
C PHE A 77 7.90 -3.90 1.17
N ARG A 78 9.10 -3.90 1.75
CA ARG A 78 9.40 -3.17 2.99
C ARG A 78 10.50 -2.16 2.77
N MET A 79 10.23 -0.93 3.22
CA MET A 79 11.27 0.07 3.45
C MET A 79 11.92 -0.23 4.79
N GLN A 80 13.16 -0.69 4.79
CA GLN A 80 13.87 -1.10 5.99
C GLN A 80 14.42 0.12 6.77
N ASP A 81 14.67 -0.07 8.06
CA ASP A 81 15.25 0.95 8.95
C ASP A 81 16.69 1.33 8.58
N ASP A 82 17.40 0.46 7.85
CA ASP A 82 18.74 0.70 7.31
C ASP A 82 18.73 1.51 6.00
N GLY A 83 17.54 1.79 5.46
CA GLY A 83 17.34 2.59 4.26
C GLY A 83 17.30 1.82 2.96
N ASN A 84 17.27 0.49 3.02
CA ASN A 84 17.09 -0.36 1.86
C ASN A 84 15.61 -0.66 1.64
N ALA A 85 15.14 -0.65 0.39
CA ALA A 85 13.79 -1.11 0.07
C ALA A 85 13.89 -2.51 -0.53
N VAL A 86 13.25 -3.48 0.13
CA VAL A 86 13.43 -4.90 -0.17
C VAL A 86 12.08 -5.59 -0.30
N VAL A 87 11.94 -6.42 -1.34
CA VAL A 87 10.84 -7.35 -1.49
C VAL A 87 11.22 -8.66 -0.81
N TYR A 88 10.40 -9.09 0.15
CA TYR A 88 10.55 -10.34 0.87
C TYR A 88 9.46 -11.33 0.48
N ASP A 89 9.81 -12.61 0.39
CA ASP A 89 8.83 -13.70 0.42
C ASP A 89 8.28 -13.92 1.84
N GLU A 90 7.30 -14.83 1.98
CA GLU A 90 6.69 -15.18 3.27
C GLU A 90 7.69 -15.78 4.28
N VAL A 91 8.77 -16.40 3.79
CA VAL A 91 9.82 -17.07 4.58
C VAL A 91 10.92 -16.07 5.00
N GLY A 92 10.96 -14.88 4.38
CA GLY A 92 11.93 -13.82 4.61
C GLY A 92 13.11 -13.78 3.63
N HIS A 93 13.05 -14.48 2.49
CA HIS A 93 14.07 -14.32 1.44
C HIS A 93 13.85 -13.02 0.67
N ALA A 94 14.94 -12.30 0.40
CA ALA A 94 14.92 -11.11 -0.41
C ALA A 94 14.91 -11.47 -1.91
N HIS A 95 13.86 -11.06 -2.62
CA HIS A 95 13.74 -11.23 -4.08
C HIS A 95 14.29 -10.04 -4.85
N PHE A 96 14.05 -8.84 -4.33
CA PHE A 96 14.52 -7.58 -4.92
C PHE A 96 15.01 -6.65 -3.82
N SER A 97 16.02 -5.85 -4.13
CA SER A 97 16.59 -4.85 -3.23
C SER A 97 17.04 -3.65 -4.04
N THR A 98 16.67 -2.44 -3.61
CA THR A 98 17.14 -1.20 -4.26
C THR A 98 18.63 -0.94 -4.03
N GLY A 99 19.24 -1.61 -3.05
CA GLY A 99 20.66 -1.44 -2.72
C GLY A 99 20.96 -0.07 -2.12
N THR A 100 19.92 0.65 -1.72
CA THR A 100 20.04 1.93 -1.04
C THR A 100 20.41 1.69 0.42
N SER A 101 21.11 2.67 1.02
CA SER A 101 21.42 2.66 2.44
C SER A 101 21.25 4.07 3.00
N GLY A 102 20.98 4.17 4.28
CA GLY A 102 20.76 5.45 4.96
C GLY A 102 19.64 5.37 5.98
N ARG A 103 19.90 5.84 7.19
CA ARG A 103 18.86 5.86 8.23
C ARG A 103 17.74 6.81 7.81
N SER A 104 16.50 6.41 8.09
CA SER A 104 15.32 7.23 7.84
C SER A 104 15.10 7.61 6.37
N ASN A 105 15.58 6.78 5.44
CA ASN A 105 15.16 6.91 4.06
C ASN A 105 13.64 6.66 3.96
N ARG A 106 13.00 7.31 2.99
CA ARG A 106 11.58 7.09 2.67
C ARG A 106 11.42 6.84 1.19
N LEU A 107 10.51 5.94 0.85
CA LEU A 107 10.07 5.73 -0.52
C LEU A 107 8.79 6.54 -0.75
N VAL A 108 8.73 7.27 -1.84
CA VAL A 108 7.58 8.11 -2.20
C VAL A 108 7.11 7.69 -3.58
N MET A 109 5.82 7.37 -3.68
CA MET A 109 5.12 7.30 -4.96
C MET A 109 4.70 8.72 -5.31
N GLN A 110 5.40 9.34 -6.24
CA GLN A 110 5.13 10.71 -6.65
C GLN A 110 3.87 10.79 -7.52
N GLU A 111 3.22 11.95 -7.55
CA GLU A 111 2.03 12.18 -8.38
C GLU A 111 2.34 12.17 -9.89
N ASP A 112 3.61 12.35 -10.25
CA ASP A 112 4.12 12.25 -11.62
C ASP A 112 4.32 10.80 -12.10
N GLY A 113 4.08 9.81 -11.22
CA GLY A 113 4.22 8.39 -11.50
C GLY A 113 5.58 7.79 -11.20
N ASN A 114 6.51 8.58 -10.67
CA ASN A 114 7.83 8.09 -10.30
C ASN A 114 7.83 7.53 -8.88
N VAL A 115 8.50 6.39 -8.67
CA VAL A 115 8.83 5.93 -7.33
C VAL A 115 10.25 6.36 -7.02
N VAL A 116 10.42 7.15 -5.97
CA VAL A 116 11.72 7.67 -5.56
C VAL A 116 12.01 7.35 -4.11
N ILE A 117 13.21 6.85 -3.84
CA ILE A 117 13.73 6.75 -2.49
C ILE A 117 14.50 8.03 -2.19
N TYR A 118 14.06 8.74 -1.16
CA TYR A 118 14.74 9.91 -0.63
C TYR A 118 15.48 9.57 0.66
N SER A 119 16.67 10.12 0.80
CA SER A 119 17.38 10.19 2.08
C SER A 119 16.66 11.10 3.08
N SER A 120 17.10 11.05 4.35
CA SER A 120 16.63 11.96 5.41
C SER A 120 16.78 13.43 5.04
N ASP A 121 17.82 13.79 4.27
CA ASP A 121 18.10 15.15 3.81
C ASP A 121 17.33 15.53 2.54
N GLY A 122 16.45 14.65 2.06
CA GLY A 122 15.65 14.88 0.85
C GLY A 122 16.40 14.68 -0.46
N ARG A 123 17.61 14.10 -0.45
CA ARG A 123 18.33 13.73 -1.68
C ARG A 123 17.74 12.46 -2.27
N PRO A 124 17.43 12.40 -3.58
CA PRO A 124 17.02 11.16 -4.24
C PRO A 124 18.21 10.20 -4.31
N LEU A 125 18.00 8.97 -3.87
CA LEU A 125 18.98 7.89 -3.84
C LEU A 125 18.73 6.87 -4.95
N TRP A 126 17.47 6.65 -5.29
CA TRP A 126 17.03 5.69 -6.29
C TRP A 126 15.70 6.12 -6.89
N SER A 127 15.45 5.79 -8.16
CA SER A 127 14.17 5.99 -8.81
C SER A 127 13.85 4.90 -9.83
N THR A 128 12.56 4.58 -10.04
CA THR A 128 12.07 3.83 -11.22
C THR A 128 12.23 4.66 -12.49
N GLY A 129 12.22 5.98 -12.30
CA GLY A 129 12.28 7.01 -13.31
C GLY A 129 10.95 7.24 -14.02
N THR A 130 9.85 6.59 -13.65
CA THR A 130 8.56 6.65 -14.37
C THR A 130 7.84 8.01 -14.26
N ASP A 131 8.56 9.14 -14.31
CA ASP A 131 8.13 10.53 -14.09
C ASP A 131 7.15 11.12 -15.12
N ASN A 132 6.70 10.34 -16.11
CA ASN A 132 5.72 10.77 -17.10
C ASN A 132 4.51 9.83 -17.12
N GLU A 133 4.20 9.22 -15.96
CA GLU A 133 3.14 8.22 -15.80
C GLU A 133 2.14 8.70 -14.73
N PRO A 134 1.39 9.79 -14.98
CA PRO A 134 0.48 10.35 -13.98
C PRO A 134 -0.55 9.31 -13.53
N ASN A 135 -0.98 9.40 -12.27
CA ASN A 135 -1.89 8.45 -11.63
C ASN A 135 -1.38 7.01 -11.55
N ALA A 136 -0.10 6.76 -11.85
CA ALA A 136 0.45 5.45 -11.65
C ALA A 136 0.41 5.04 -10.17
N HIS A 137 0.34 3.73 -9.93
CA HIS A 137 0.32 3.16 -8.60
C HIS A 137 1.24 1.94 -8.54
N LEU A 138 1.91 1.77 -7.42
CA LEU A 138 2.86 0.67 -7.21
C LEU A 138 2.15 -0.48 -6.49
N VAL A 139 2.19 -1.69 -7.03
CA VAL A 139 1.47 -2.85 -6.50
C VAL A 139 2.44 -4.00 -6.23
N MET A 140 2.35 -4.59 -5.04
CA MET A 140 3.02 -5.83 -4.67
C MET A 140 2.15 -7.01 -5.10
N GLN A 141 2.57 -7.70 -6.16
CA GLN A 141 1.87 -8.87 -6.66
C GLN A 141 2.16 -10.10 -5.79
N SER A 142 1.29 -11.12 -5.91
CA SER A 142 1.40 -12.37 -5.15
C SER A 142 2.47 -13.32 -5.68
N ASP A 143 3.08 -13.01 -6.82
CA ASP A 143 4.18 -13.77 -7.44
C ASP A 143 5.57 -13.26 -7.05
N GLY A 144 5.65 -12.14 -6.32
CA GLY A 144 6.91 -11.54 -5.88
C GLY A 144 7.38 -10.39 -6.76
N ASN A 145 6.59 -10.04 -7.77
CA ASN A 145 6.85 -8.91 -8.62
C ASN A 145 6.27 -7.63 -8.03
N LEU A 146 7.11 -6.61 -7.91
CA LEU A 146 6.68 -5.26 -7.58
C LEU A 146 6.50 -4.51 -8.90
N VAL A 147 5.25 -4.24 -9.25
CA VAL A 147 4.88 -3.66 -10.54
C VAL A 147 4.32 -2.27 -10.35
N LEU A 148 4.82 -1.33 -11.14
CA LEU A 148 4.25 0.00 -11.26
C LEU A 148 3.27 -0.02 -12.43
N TYR A 149 2.00 0.20 -12.13
CA TYR A 149 0.93 0.24 -13.12
C TYR A 149 0.60 1.69 -13.47
N ARG A 150 0.40 1.95 -14.76
CA ARG A 150 -0.14 3.21 -15.29
C ARG A 150 -1.63 3.33 -14.98
N GLU A 151 -2.20 4.49 -15.32
CA GLU A 151 -3.65 4.73 -15.23
C GLU A 151 -4.49 3.75 -16.08
N ASP A 152 -3.93 3.23 -17.18
CA ASP A 152 -4.58 2.25 -18.07
C ASP A 152 -4.38 0.79 -17.65
N ASP A 153 -3.90 0.54 -16.43
CA ASP A 153 -3.52 -0.76 -15.88
C ASP A 153 -2.38 -1.47 -16.67
N SER A 154 -1.68 -0.76 -17.57
CA SER A 154 -0.49 -1.30 -18.22
C SER A 154 0.74 -1.18 -17.30
N PRO A 155 1.66 -2.15 -17.32
CA PRO A 155 2.85 -2.08 -16.48
C PRO A 155 3.86 -1.07 -17.07
N ALA A 156 4.29 -0.11 -16.25
CA ALA A 156 5.34 0.86 -16.58
C ALA A 156 6.72 0.45 -16.07
N TRP A 157 6.78 -0.34 -15.01
CA TRP A 157 8.02 -0.89 -14.46
C TRP A 157 7.74 -2.17 -13.67
N ALA A 158 8.71 -3.08 -13.63
CA ALA A 158 8.64 -4.31 -12.83
C ALA A 158 9.99 -4.59 -12.15
N SER A 159 9.96 -5.08 -10.91
CA SER A 159 11.18 -5.39 -10.15
C SER A 159 11.94 -6.59 -10.70
N ASP A 160 11.25 -7.59 -11.24
CA ASP A 160 11.90 -8.79 -11.81
C ASP A 160 12.80 -8.45 -13.01
N SER A 161 12.37 -7.50 -13.84
CA SER A 161 13.18 -7.01 -14.96
C SER A 161 14.08 -5.83 -14.58
N ASN A 162 13.87 -5.25 -13.38
CA ASN A 162 14.47 -4.00 -12.91
C ASN A 162 14.54 -2.93 -14.02
N SER A 163 13.53 -2.90 -14.88
CA SER A 163 13.53 -2.14 -16.13
C SER A 163 12.17 -1.53 -16.36
N ARG A 164 12.17 -0.36 -17.00
CA ARG A 164 10.92 0.21 -17.49
C ARG A 164 10.38 -0.62 -18.62
N ILE A 165 9.06 -0.74 -18.63
CA ILE A 165 8.31 -1.37 -19.70
C ILE A 165 7.76 -0.25 -20.56
N PRO A 166 8.17 -0.14 -21.84
CA PRO A 166 7.63 0.85 -22.77
C PRO A 166 6.11 0.70 -22.86
N GLU A 167 5.40 1.81 -23.07
CA GLU A 167 3.98 1.75 -23.39
C GLU A 167 3.73 0.73 -24.53
N PRO A 168 2.70 -0.12 -24.43
CA PRO A 168 2.36 -1.00 -25.53
C PRO A 168 2.10 -0.14 -26.78
N PRO A 169 2.63 -0.53 -27.96
CA PRO A 169 2.33 0.22 -29.17
C PRO A 169 0.82 0.24 -29.34
N PHE A 170 0.23 1.44 -29.44
CA PHE A 170 -1.17 1.59 -29.79
C PHE A 170 -1.44 0.74 -31.03
N SER A 171 -2.25 -0.30 -30.90
CA SER A 171 -2.79 -0.98 -32.07
C SER A 171 -3.83 -0.02 -32.65
N THR A 172 -3.37 0.92 -33.47
CA THR A 172 -4.25 1.68 -34.36
C THR A 172 -4.95 0.66 -35.27
N LEU A 173 -6.22 0.39 -34.98
CA LEU A 173 -7.14 -0.31 -35.87
C LEU A 173 -7.35 0.48 -37.16
#